data_AF-A0A2G9Y254-F1
#
_entry.id   AF-A0A2G9Y254-F1
#
_cell.length_a   1.000
_cell.length_b   1.000
_cell.length_c   1.000
_cell.angle_alpha   90.00
_cell.angle_beta   90.00
_cell.angle_gamma   90.00
#
_symmetry.space_group_name_H-M   'P 1'
#
loop_
_entity.id
_entity.type
_entity.pdbx_description
1 polymer ?
#
loop_
_entity_poly.entity_id
_entity_poly.type
_entity_poly.pdbx_seq_one_letter_code
_entity_poly.pdbx_strand_id
1 'polypeptide(L)'
;MTRIARAISREYPEIKFDEVNVDAACMWLVKNPESFDVIVTSNMFGDIVSDLAAQLVGGLGFASSGNIGDKLAIFEPTHGSAPKYAGQYKVNPIACILAAKLMLDYLKEEKAAVRIENAIARVIAEGKIRTYDMGGKNTSLEVAREIASNL
;
A
#
# COMPACT_ATOMS: atom_id res chain seq x y z
N MET A 1 -17.97 9.11 14.66
CA MET A 1 -17.47 7.93 13.94
C MET A 1 -17.85 6.64 14.65
N THR A 2 -17.32 6.38 15.85
CA THR A 2 -17.54 5.14 16.64
C THR A 2 -19.01 4.75 16.80
N ARG A 3 -19.89 5.69 17.14
CA ARG A 3 -21.35 5.43 17.22
C ARG A 3 -21.94 4.82 15.95
N ILE A 4 -21.55 5.32 14.78
CA ILE A 4 -22.05 4.83 13.49
C ILE A 4 -21.43 3.47 13.17
N ALA A 5 -20.12 3.31 13.39
CA ALA A 5 -19.44 2.03 13.21
C ALA A 5 -20.07 0.91 14.05
N ARG A 6 -20.43 1.20 15.32
CA ARG A 6 -21.13 0.27 16.21
C ARG A 6 -22.56 -0.06 15.78
N ALA A 7 -23.23 0.83 15.05
CA ALA A 7 -24.54 0.55 14.49
C ALA A 7 -24.40 -0.40 13.28
N ILE A 8 -23.48 -0.09 12.36
CA ILE A 8 -23.19 -0.89 11.17
C ILE A 8 -22.66 -2.28 11.54
N SER A 9 -21.84 -2.42 12.59
CA SER A 9 -21.30 -3.74 12.98
C SER A 9 -22.37 -4.75 13.38
N ARG A 10 -23.58 -4.29 13.77
CA ARG A 10 -24.73 -5.17 14.04
C ARG A 10 -25.33 -5.77 12.76
N GLU A 11 -25.10 -5.13 11.62
CA GLU A 11 -25.54 -5.62 10.30
C GLU A 11 -24.57 -6.68 9.74
N TYR A 12 -23.35 -6.78 10.29
CA TYR A 12 -22.30 -7.73 9.88
C TYR A 12 -21.76 -8.52 11.09
N PRO A 13 -22.58 -9.34 11.76
CA PRO A 13 -22.20 -10.06 12.99
C PRO A 13 -21.06 -11.07 12.82
N GLU A 14 -20.77 -11.48 11.58
CA GLU A 14 -19.67 -12.36 11.22
C GLU A 14 -18.30 -11.67 11.23
N ILE A 15 -18.27 -10.33 11.16
CA ILE A 15 -17.05 -9.53 11.23
C ILE A 15 -16.83 -9.09 12.67
N LYS A 16 -15.72 -9.53 13.29
CA LYS A 16 -15.34 -9.08 14.62
C LYS A 16 -15.10 -7.57 14.61
N PHE A 17 -15.72 -6.85 15.56
CA PHE A 17 -15.60 -5.41 15.69
C PHE A 17 -14.97 -5.04 17.04
N ASP A 18 -13.85 -4.31 16.98
CA ASP A 18 -13.15 -3.76 18.14
C ASP A 18 -13.01 -2.23 18.01
N GLU A 19 -13.04 -1.51 19.13
CA GLU A 19 -12.81 -0.06 19.20
C GLU A 19 -11.54 0.22 20.01
N VAL A 20 -10.62 1.01 19.46
CA VAL A 20 -9.33 1.30 20.10
C VAL A 20 -9.01 2.80 19.94
N ASN A 21 -8.40 3.41 20.96
CA ASN A 21 -7.89 4.78 20.85
C ASN A 21 -6.68 4.82 19.91
N VAL A 22 -6.52 5.92 19.17
CA VAL A 22 -5.48 6.03 18.13
C VAL A 22 -4.05 5.89 18.67
N ASP A 23 -3.80 6.38 19.89
CA ASP A 23 -2.51 6.25 20.56
C ASP A 23 -2.14 4.78 20.82
N ALA A 24 -3.05 4.01 21.40
CA ALA A 24 -2.90 2.59 21.64
C ALA A 24 -2.82 1.80 20.33
N ALA A 25 -3.62 2.17 19.32
CA ALA A 25 -3.58 1.55 18.00
C ALA A 25 -2.20 1.70 17.35
N CYS A 26 -1.61 2.90 17.38
CA CYS A 26 -0.25 3.12 16.87
C CYS A 26 0.80 2.29 17.64
N MET A 27 0.70 2.22 18.97
CA MET A 27 1.61 1.39 19.77
C MET A 27 1.50 -0.10 19.43
N TRP A 28 0.27 -0.60 19.25
CA TRP A 28 0.04 -2.00 18.91
C TRP A 28 0.39 -2.33 17.47
N LEU A 29 0.23 -1.40 16.54
CA LEU A 29 0.62 -1.60 15.15
C LEU A 29 2.13 -1.81 15.03
N VAL A 30 2.94 -1.13 15.85
CA VAL A 30 4.38 -1.37 15.93
C VAL A 30 4.72 -2.67 16.65
N LYS A 31 3.98 -3.01 17.71
CA LYS A 31 4.30 -4.15 18.59
C LYS A 31 3.85 -5.50 18.01
N ASN A 32 2.63 -5.56 17.50
CA ASN A 32 1.96 -6.76 16.99
C ASN A 32 1.13 -6.39 15.73
N PRO A 33 1.76 -5.96 14.62
CA PRO A 33 1.04 -5.53 13.41
C PRO A 33 0.07 -6.58 12.88
N GLU A 34 0.40 -7.87 13.01
CA GLU A 34 -0.39 -9.01 12.58
C GLU A 34 -1.72 -9.19 13.34
N SER A 35 -1.96 -8.41 14.40
CA SER A 35 -3.22 -8.40 15.13
C SER A 35 -4.32 -7.58 14.44
N PHE A 36 -3.99 -6.83 13.38
CA PHE A 36 -4.93 -5.99 12.64
C PHE A 36 -5.23 -6.55 11.25
N ASP A 37 -6.52 -6.65 10.92
CA ASP A 37 -7.00 -6.99 9.57
C ASP A 37 -7.37 -5.73 8.78
N VAL A 38 -8.37 -4.99 9.27
CA VAL A 38 -8.90 -3.76 8.64
C VAL A 38 -9.04 -2.66 9.68
N ILE A 39 -8.48 -1.49 9.39
CA ILE A 39 -8.56 -0.30 10.24
C ILE A 39 -9.40 0.77 9.54
N VAL A 40 -10.42 1.28 10.22
CA VAL A 40 -11.25 2.39 9.73
C VAL A 40 -11.16 3.55 10.71
N THR A 41 -10.74 4.73 10.23
CA THR A 41 -10.53 5.90 11.08
C THR A 41 -10.85 7.21 10.34
N SER A 42 -10.83 8.34 11.04
CA SER A 42 -11.06 9.66 10.44
C SER A 42 -9.87 10.09 9.58
N ASN A 43 -10.08 11.04 8.66
CA ASN A 43 -9.08 11.46 7.66
C ASN A 43 -7.67 11.69 8.25
N MET A 44 -7.55 12.56 9.27
CA MET A 44 -6.26 12.90 9.88
C MET A 44 -5.57 11.71 10.54
N PHE A 45 -6.32 10.85 11.23
CA PHE A 45 -5.73 9.66 11.84
C PHE A 45 -5.42 8.59 10.80
N GLY A 46 -6.17 8.56 9.69
CA GLY A 46 -5.94 7.68 8.56
C GLY A 46 -4.58 7.96 7.94
N ASP A 47 -4.30 9.23 7.64
CA ASP A 47 -3.01 9.71 7.12
C ASP A 47 -1.83 9.24 7.99
N ILE A 48 -1.92 9.47 9.31
CA ILE A 48 -0.85 9.09 10.26
C ILE A 48 -0.69 7.57 10.36
N VAL A 49 -1.79 6.83 10.49
CA VAL A 49 -1.76 5.38 10.70
C VAL A 49 -1.34 4.65 9.42
N SER A 50 -1.76 5.11 8.24
CA SER A 50 -1.36 4.51 6.97
C SER A 50 0.13 4.70 6.70
N ASP A 51 0.70 5.86 7.03
CA ASP A 51 2.13 6.12 6.89
C ASP A 51 2.95 5.24 7.86
N LEU A 52 2.47 5.08 9.09
CA LEU A 52 3.08 4.15 10.04
C LEU A 52 3.05 2.71 9.52
N ALA A 53 1.92 2.25 8.99
CA ALA A 53 1.78 0.92 8.40
C ALA A 53 2.73 0.71 7.21
N ALA A 54 2.81 1.69 6.31
CA ALA A 54 3.74 1.66 5.19
C ALA A 54 5.20 1.55 5.67
N GLN A 55 5.57 2.25 6.75
CA GLN A 55 6.92 2.21 7.30
C GLN A 55 7.30 0.83 7.87
N LEU A 56 6.33 0.06 8.38
CA LEU A 56 6.58 -1.31 8.89
C LEU A 56 6.93 -2.31 7.78
N VAL A 57 6.51 -2.05 6.54
CA VAL A 57 6.71 -2.96 5.40
C VAL A 57 7.80 -2.50 4.42
N GLY A 58 8.63 -1.52 4.80
CA GLY A 58 9.75 -1.02 3.98
C GLY A 58 9.62 0.44 3.55
N GLY A 59 8.52 1.12 3.92
CA GLY A 59 8.30 2.53 3.66
C GLY A 59 7.36 2.82 2.50
N LEU A 60 7.13 4.12 2.26
CA LEU A 60 6.16 4.61 1.28
C LEU A 60 6.48 4.21 -0.18
N GLY A 61 7.69 3.72 -0.48
CA GLY A 61 8.05 3.17 -1.79
C GLY A 61 7.29 1.89 -2.17
N PHE A 62 6.57 1.29 -1.21
CA PHE A 62 5.76 0.09 -1.38
C PHE A 62 4.26 0.33 -1.14
N ALA A 63 3.88 1.52 -0.67
CA ALA A 63 2.50 1.82 -0.32
C ALA A 63 1.74 2.38 -1.52
N SER A 64 0.60 1.77 -1.82
CA SER A 64 -0.34 2.18 -2.87
C SER A 64 -1.73 2.36 -2.28
N SER A 65 -2.51 3.28 -2.84
CA SER A 65 -3.85 3.61 -2.37
C SER A 65 -4.88 3.63 -3.52
N GLY A 66 -6.15 3.55 -3.13
CA GLY A 66 -7.31 3.73 -3.99
C GLY A 66 -8.30 4.69 -3.35
N ASN A 67 -8.55 5.82 -3.99
CA ASN A 67 -9.61 6.75 -3.64
C ASN A 67 -10.89 6.33 -4.37
N ILE A 68 -11.80 5.68 -3.65
CA ILE A 68 -13.04 5.12 -4.20
C ILE A 68 -14.21 6.06 -3.92
N GLY A 69 -14.90 6.48 -4.97
CA GLY A 69 -16.15 7.24 -4.89
C GLY A 69 -17.29 6.55 -5.64
N ASP A 70 -18.49 7.11 -5.55
CA ASP A 70 -19.71 6.48 -6.10
C ASP A 70 -19.69 6.29 -7.63
N LYS A 71 -18.93 7.13 -8.35
CA LYS A 71 -18.88 7.14 -9.83
C LYS A 71 -17.47 6.98 -10.40
N LEU A 72 -16.46 7.31 -9.61
CA LEU A 72 -15.07 7.42 -10.06
C LEU A 72 -14.17 6.77 -9.02
N ALA A 73 -13.06 6.21 -9.48
CA ALA A 73 -12.00 5.69 -8.64
C ALA A 73 -10.65 6.24 -9.15
N ILE A 74 -9.77 6.62 -8.23
CA ILE A 74 -8.40 7.08 -8.52
C ILE A 74 -7.43 6.20 -7.75
N PHE A 75 -6.43 5.65 -8.44
CA PHE A 75 -5.40 4.82 -7.84
C PHE A 75 -4.05 5.52 -7.95
N GLU A 76 -3.35 5.63 -6.83
CA GLU A 76 -2.10 6.38 -6.75
C GLU A 76 -1.12 5.76 -5.74
N PRO A 77 0.19 5.99 -5.89
CA PRO A 77 1.13 5.69 -4.81
C PRO A 77 0.89 6.63 -3.62
N THR A 78 1.09 6.15 -2.39
CA THR A 78 0.90 6.96 -1.18
C THR A 78 2.02 7.99 -0.97
N HIS A 79 3.20 7.76 -1.56
CA HIS A 79 4.34 8.67 -1.38
C HIS A 79 4.12 10.03 -2.06
N GLY A 80 4.73 11.08 -1.50
CA GLY A 80 4.77 12.40 -2.12
C GLY A 80 5.66 12.49 -3.37
N SER A 81 5.79 13.72 -3.89
CA SER A 81 6.47 14.00 -5.17
C SER A 81 7.99 13.83 -5.19
N ALA A 82 8.64 13.75 -4.03
CA ALA A 82 10.09 13.67 -3.86
C ALA A 82 10.93 14.52 -4.87
N PRO A 83 10.75 15.86 -4.92
CA PRO A 83 11.27 16.71 -6.00
C PRO A 83 12.79 16.62 -6.21
N LYS A 84 13.53 16.36 -5.13
CA LYS A 84 14.99 16.16 -5.15
C LYS A 84 15.47 14.99 -6.02
N TYR A 85 14.58 14.08 -6.43
CA TYR A 85 14.89 12.93 -7.28
C TYR A 85 14.24 13.00 -8.67
N ALA A 86 13.51 14.08 -8.97
CA ALA A 86 12.88 14.26 -10.27
C ALA A 86 13.93 14.19 -11.40
N GLY A 87 13.64 13.41 -12.44
CA GLY A 87 14.52 13.22 -13.61
C GLY A 87 15.77 12.36 -13.37
N GLN A 88 16.00 11.85 -12.16
CA GLN A 88 17.23 11.08 -11.83
C GLN A 88 17.05 9.56 -11.94
N TYR A 89 15.83 9.07 -12.19
CA TYR A 89 15.50 7.64 -12.20
C TYR A 89 16.01 6.90 -10.97
N LYS A 90 15.84 7.51 -9.78
CA LYS A 90 16.37 6.98 -8.52
C LYS A 90 15.30 6.36 -7.61
N VAL A 91 14.06 6.79 -7.72
CA VAL A 91 12.97 6.39 -6.82
C VAL A 91 12.47 4.98 -7.11
N ASN A 92 11.95 4.32 -6.08
CA ASN A 92 11.31 3.02 -6.21
C ASN A 92 10.00 3.14 -7.00
N PRO A 93 9.82 2.44 -8.14
CA PRO A 93 8.58 2.50 -8.91
C PRO A 93 7.47 1.60 -8.36
N ILE A 94 7.75 0.73 -7.39
CA ILE A 94 6.86 -0.37 -6.97
C ILE A 94 5.50 0.15 -6.48
N ALA A 95 5.45 1.17 -5.62
CA ALA A 95 4.19 1.77 -5.16
C ALA A 95 3.26 2.19 -6.32
N CYS A 96 3.81 2.79 -7.38
CA CYS A 96 3.03 3.22 -8.54
C CYS A 96 2.52 2.01 -9.35
N ILE A 97 3.35 0.96 -9.48
CA ILE A 97 2.94 -0.28 -10.17
C ILE A 97 1.87 -1.02 -9.36
N LEU A 98 1.98 -1.04 -8.03
CA LEU A 98 0.95 -1.59 -7.14
C LEU A 98 -0.36 -0.79 -7.22
N ALA A 99 -0.32 0.54 -7.40
CA ALA A 99 -1.52 1.32 -7.67
C ALA A 99 -2.20 0.90 -8.99
N ALA A 100 -1.43 0.61 -10.04
CA ALA A 100 -1.98 0.05 -11.26
C ALA A 100 -2.57 -1.36 -11.05
N LYS A 101 -1.98 -2.17 -10.18
CA LYS A 101 -2.55 -3.47 -9.76
C LYS A 101 -3.91 -3.28 -9.07
N LEU A 102 -4.03 -2.35 -8.12
CA LEU A 102 -5.31 -2.03 -7.46
C LEU A 102 -6.38 -1.58 -8.46
N MET A 103 -5.98 -0.79 -9.47
CA MET A 103 -6.87 -0.39 -10.56
C MET A 103 -7.37 -1.59 -11.36
N LEU A 104 -6.50 -2.55 -11.69
CA LEU A 104 -6.89 -3.76 -12.41
C LEU A 104 -7.85 -4.63 -11.59
N ASP A 105 -7.61 -4.78 -10.29
CA ASP A 105 -8.54 -5.46 -9.38
C ASP A 105 -9.93 -4.79 -9.42
N TYR A 106 -9.98 -3.45 -9.35
CA TYR A 106 -11.22 -2.68 -9.43
C TYR A 106 -11.95 -2.86 -10.79
N LEU A 107 -11.19 -3.00 -11.88
CA LEU A 107 -11.71 -3.27 -13.22
C LEU A 107 -12.07 -4.75 -13.47
N LYS A 108 -11.90 -5.62 -12.47
CA LYS A 108 -12.11 -7.08 -12.55
C LYS A 108 -11.15 -7.80 -13.52
N GLU A 109 -9.98 -7.21 -13.74
CA GLU A 109 -8.90 -7.79 -14.53
C GLU A 109 -7.95 -8.62 -13.64
N GLU A 110 -8.53 -9.55 -12.86
CA GLU A 110 -7.84 -10.30 -11.79
C GLU A 110 -6.58 -11.02 -12.28
N LYS A 111 -6.65 -11.62 -13.49
CA LYS A 111 -5.48 -12.31 -14.07
C LYS A 111 -4.32 -11.35 -14.33
N ALA A 112 -4.60 -10.13 -14.78
CA ALA A 112 -3.56 -9.13 -15.01
C ALA A 112 -3.01 -8.60 -13.67
N ALA A 113 -3.88 -8.35 -12.71
CA ALA A 113 -3.49 -7.90 -11.37
C ALA A 113 -2.56 -8.90 -10.66
N VAL A 114 -2.94 -10.19 -10.65
CA VAL A 114 -2.14 -11.28 -10.06
C VAL A 114 -0.80 -11.44 -10.77
N ARG A 115 -0.74 -11.29 -12.10
CA ARG A 115 0.53 -11.34 -12.84
C ARG A 115 1.49 -10.23 -12.41
N ILE A 116 0.99 -9.00 -12.26
CA ILE A 116 1.80 -7.87 -11.79
C ILE A 116 2.29 -8.10 -10.37
N GLU A 117 1.40 -8.52 -9.46
CA GLU A 117 1.75 -8.78 -8.06
C GLU A 117 2.83 -9.87 -7.94
N ASN A 118 2.67 -10.99 -8.66
CA ASN A 118 3.64 -12.07 -8.66
C ASN A 118 4.99 -11.64 -9.25
N ALA A 119 5.00 -10.83 -10.31
CA ALA A 119 6.23 -10.30 -10.89
C ALA A 119 6.97 -9.41 -9.89
N ILE A 120 6.27 -8.50 -9.20
CA ILE A 120 6.85 -7.66 -8.14
C ILE A 120 7.42 -8.52 -7.02
N ALA A 121 6.62 -9.46 -6.50
CA ALA A 121 7.01 -10.34 -5.41
C ALA A 121 8.27 -11.15 -5.76
N ARG A 122 8.36 -11.65 -7.00
CA ARG A 122 9.54 -12.37 -7.50
C ARG A 122 10.77 -11.47 -7.54
N VAL A 123 10.68 -10.27 -8.10
CA VAL A 123 11.83 -9.34 -8.18
C VAL A 123 12.34 -8.97 -6.78
N ILE A 124 11.43 -8.72 -5.84
CA ILE A 124 11.78 -8.45 -4.44
C ILE A 124 12.46 -9.67 -3.80
N ALA A 125 11.89 -10.86 -3.97
CA ALA A 125 12.41 -12.11 -3.38
C ALA A 125 13.78 -12.49 -3.95
N GLU A 126 14.03 -12.27 -5.25
CA GLU A 126 15.32 -12.51 -5.87
C GLU A 126 16.40 -11.52 -5.38
N GLY A 127 16.01 -10.29 -5.02
CA GLY A 127 16.89 -9.30 -4.39
C GLY A 127 18.07 -8.80 -5.26
N LYS A 128 18.07 -9.13 -6.56
CA LYS A 128 19.15 -8.77 -7.50
C LYS A 128 19.07 -7.33 -7.98
N ILE A 129 17.87 -6.88 -8.36
CA ILE A 129 17.62 -5.54 -8.91
C ILE A 129 16.77 -4.75 -7.93
N ARG A 130 17.34 -3.70 -7.32
CA ARG A 130 16.63 -2.92 -6.29
C ARG A 130 17.16 -1.50 -6.15
N THR A 131 16.25 -0.57 -5.89
CA THR A 131 16.52 0.86 -5.62
C THR A 131 17.15 1.08 -4.24
N TYR A 132 17.54 2.32 -3.96
CA TYR A 132 18.30 2.68 -2.76
C TYR A 132 17.56 2.44 -1.44
N ASP A 133 16.23 2.58 -1.43
CA ASP A 133 15.35 2.33 -0.29
C ASP A 133 15.26 0.84 0.06
N MET A 134 15.56 -0.04 -0.90
CA MET A 134 15.77 -1.48 -0.71
C MET A 134 17.24 -1.87 -0.45
N GLY A 135 18.12 -0.88 -0.27
CA GLY A 135 19.56 -1.10 -0.07
C GLY A 135 20.35 -1.39 -1.34
N GLY A 136 19.78 -1.16 -2.54
CA GLY A 136 20.48 -1.35 -3.81
C GLY A 136 20.94 -0.07 -4.47
N LYS A 137 21.36 -0.19 -5.73
CA LYS A 137 21.90 0.91 -6.54
C LYS A 137 21.23 1.02 -7.91
N ASN A 138 20.23 0.19 -8.16
CA ASN A 138 19.54 0.16 -9.44
C ASN A 138 18.64 1.37 -9.61
N THR A 139 18.45 1.75 -10.86
CA THR A 139 17.56 2.85 -11.24
C THR A 139 16.10 2.42 -11.22
N SER A 140 15.19 3.40 -11.17
CA SER A 140 13.75 3.19 -11.34
C SER A 140 13.43 2.38 -12.60
N LEU A 141 14.16 2.65 -13.70
CA LEU A 141 13.95 1.99 -14.99
C LEU A 141 14.41 0.54 -14.98
N GLU A 142 15.53 0.24 -14.31
CA GLU A 142 16.01 -1.14 -14.18
C GLU A 142 15.04 -1.99 -13.37
N VAL A 143 14.55 -1.48 -12.24
CA VAL A 143 13.52 -2.18 -11.45
C VAL A 143 12.24 -2.38 -12.25
N ALA A 144 11.75 -1.34 -12.95
CA ALA A 144 10.54 -1.46 -13.76
C ALA A 144 10.69 -2.47 -14.92
N ARG A 145 11.87 -2.51 -15.59
CA ARG A 145 12.16 -3.48 -16.64
C ARG A 145 12.24 -4.90 -16.12
N GLU A 146 12.84 -5.08 -14.95
CA GLU A 146 12.94 -6.39 -14.31
C GLU A 146 11.56 -6.91 -13.89
N ILE A 147 10.66 -6.04 -13.41
CA ILE A 147 9.27 -6.43 -13.16
C ILE A 147 8.60 -6.83 -14.48
N ALA A 148 8.77 -6.04 -15.54
CA ALA A 148 8.16 -6.30 -16.84
C ALA A 148 8.64 -7.61 -17.50
N SER A 149 9.90 -8.01 -17.31
CA SER A 149 10.45 -9.26 -17.84
C SER A 149 9.93 -10.51 -17.11
N ASN A 150 9.31 -10.33 -15.93
CA ASN A 150 8.78 -11.39 -15.08
C ASN A 150 7.23 -11.50 -15.12
N LEU A 151 6.56 -10.77 -16.01
CA LEU A 151 5.10 -10.81 -16.21
C LEU A 151 4.59 -12.08 -16.88
#